data_AF-A0A962PSP1-F1
#
_entry.id   AF-A0A962PSP1-F1
#
_cell.length_a   1.000
_cell.length_b   1.000
_cell.length_c   1.000
_cell.angle_alpha   90.00
_cell.angle_beta   90.00
_cell.angle_gamma   90.00
#
_symmetry.space_group_name_H-M   'P 1'
#
loop_
_entity.id
_entity.type
_entity.pdbx_description
1 polymer ?
#
loop_
_entity_poly.entity_id
_entity_poly.type
_entity_poly.pdbx_seq_one_letter_code
_entity_poly.pdbx_strand_id
1 'polypeptide(L)' 'MSQLRERVWPRIEAGEIRPIIDSTFPIEQVEDAHALVASDKTIGKVVMIVGD' A
#
# COMPACT_ATOMS: atom_id res chain seq x y z
N MET A 1 -12.19 0.44 15.47
CA MET A 1 -11.66 1.23 14.32
C MET A 1 -11.39 2.71 14.63
N SER A 2 -11.95 3.30 15.71
CA SER A 2 -11.72 4.72 16.05
C SER A 2 -10.27 5.05 16.42
N GLN A 3 -9.60 4.18 17.19
CA GLN A 3 -8.25 4.42 17.72
C GLN A 3 -7.17 4.62 16.63
N LEU A 4 -7.27 3.93 15.49
CA LEU A 4 -6.32 4.09 14.37
C LEU A 4 -6.51 5.44 13.70
N ARG A 5 -7.77 5.83 13.47
CA ARG A 5 -8.11 7.13 12.90
C ARG A 5 -7.72 8.29 13.83
N GLU A 6 -7.87 8.12 15.13
CA GLU A 6 -7.53 9.16 16.11
C GLU A 6 -6.02 9.31 16.33
N ARG A 7 -5.26 8.21 16.30
CA ARG A 7 -3.85 8.22 16.72
C ARG A 7 -2.86 8.13 15.57
N VAL A 8 -3.22 7.48 14.46
CA VAL A 8 -2.28 7.16 13.37
C VAL A 8 -2.54 8.03 12.15
N TRP A 9 -3.80 8.28 11.77
CA TRP A 9 -4.12 9.11 10.61
C TRP A 9 -3.51 10.53 10.66
N PRO A 10 -3.61 11.29 11.77
CA PRO A 10 -3.00 12.63 11.84
C PRO A 10 -1.49 12.60 11.62
N ARG A 11 -0.81 11.53 12.04
CA ARG A 11 0.62 11.34 11.86
C ARG A 11 1.00 10.96 10.43
N ILE A 12 0.13 10.24 9.72
CA ILE A 12 0.28 9.97 8.29
C ILE A 12 0.10 11.29 7.51
N GLU A 13 -0.94 12.05 7.81
CA GLU A 13 -1.21 13.37 7.19
C GLU A 13 -0.08 14.38 7.45
N ALA A 14 0.48 14.38 8.66
CA ALA A 14 1.64 15.20 9.01
C ALA A 14 2.97 14.70 8.40
N GLY A 15 2.98 13.54 7.74
CA GLY A 15 4.19 12.95 7.15
C GLY A 15 5.16 12.32 8.15
N GLU A 16 4.81 12.25 9.44
CA GLU A 16 5.59 11.58 10.49
C GLU A 16 5.65 10.06 10.28
N ILE A 17 4.56 9.48 9.78
CA ILE A 17 4.46 8.07 9.40
C ILE A 17 4.33 8.01 7.88
N ARG A 18 5.26 7.33 7.21
CA ARG A 18 5.27 7.16 5.75
C ARG A 18 5.22 5.67 5.38
N PRO A 19 4.24 5.22 4.58
CA PRO A 19 4.22 3.86 4.09
C PRO A 19 5.37 3.65 3.09
N ILE A 20 5.99 2.47 3.15
CA ILE A 20 6.94 2.03 2.13
C ILE A 20 6.12 1.34 1.05
N ILE A 21 6.11 1.93 -0.15
CA ILE A 21 5.49 1.34 -1.33
C ILE A 21 6.57 0.56 -2.06
N ASP A 22 6.35 -0.74 -2.22
CA ASP A 22 7.24 -1.63 -2.96
C ASP A 22 7.01 -1.45 -4.46
N SER A 23 5.76 -1.61 -4.87
CA SER A 23 5.35 -1.64 -6.27
C SER A 23 3.92 -1.13 -6.44
N THR A 24 3.63 -0.56 -7.60
CA THR A 24 2.29 -0.09 -7.99
C THR A 24 1.87 -0.73 -9.31
N PHE A 25 0.66 -1.28 -9.39
CA PHE A 25 0.14 -1.94 -10.57
C PHE A 25 -1.22 -1.34 -10.97
N PRO A 26 -1.52 -1.19 -12.28
CA PRO A 26 -2.90 -1.00 -12.74
C PRO A 26 -3.78 -2.15 -12.27
N ILE A 27 -5.06 -1.89 -11.98
CA ILE A 27 -6.01 -2.90 -11.51
C ILE A 27 -6.22 -4.05 -12.51
N GLU A 28 -5.91 -3.82 -13.78
CA GLU A 28 -5.92 -4.85 -14.84
C GLU A 28 -4.80 -5.89 -14.66
N GLN A 29 -3.75 -5.56 -13.89
CA GLN A 29 -2.58 -6.41 -13.65
C GLN A 29 -2.59 -7.07 -12.26
N VAL A 30 -3.78 -7.39 -11.73
CA VAL A 30 -3.92 -8.07 -10.42
C VAL A 30 -3.17 -9.40 -10.36
N GLU A 31 -3.11 -10.15 -11.47
CA GLU A 31 -2.40 -11.42 -11.51
C GLU A 31 -0.90 -11.24 -11.26
N ASP A 32 -0.27 -10.27 -11.93
CA ASP A 32 1.15 -9.94 -11.75
C ASP A 32 1.43 -9.43 -10.33
N ALA A 33 0.55 -8.57 -9.80
CA ALA A 33 0.65 -8.07 -8.43
C ALA A 33 0.59 -9.21 -7.39
N HIS A 34 -0.30 -10.19 -7.58
CA HIS A 34 -0.40 -11.37 -6.73
C HIS A 34 0.81 -12.29 -6.87
N ALA A 35 1.33 -12.49 -8.09
CA ALA A 35 2.53 -13.27 -8.32
C ALA A 35 3.74 -12.66 -7.59
N LEU A 36 3.87 -11.33 -7.60
CA LEU A 36 4.90 -10.61 -6.85
C LEU A 36 4.75 -10.83 -5.34
N VAL A 37 3.55 -10.67 -4.79
CA VAL A 37 3.28 -10.90 -3.36
C VAL A 37 3.59 -12.35 -2.96
N ALA A 38 3.20 -13.32 -3.79
CA ALA A 38 3.45 -14.74 -3.55
C ALA A 38 4.93 -15.14 -3.65
N SER A 39 5.78 -14.29 -4.22
CA SER A 39 7.22 -14.57 -4.37
C SER A 39 8.03 -14.36 -3.08
N ASP A 40 7.41 -13.86 -2.00
CA ASP A 40 8.05 -13.46 -0.73
C ASP A 40 9.18 -12.43 -0.88
N LYS A 41 9.27 -11.75 -2.03
CA LYS A 41 10.30 -10.71 -2.31
C LYS A 41 9.85 -9.29 -1.98
N THR A 42 8.60 -9.10 -1.58
CA THR A 42 8.02 -7.75 -1.38
C THR A 42 8.51 -7.11 -0.09
N ILE A 43 8.97 -5.85 -0.16
CA ILE A 43 9.32 -5.04 1.00
C ILE A 43 8.40 -3.82 1.04
N GLY A 44 7.31 -3.91 1.80
CA GLY A 44 6.35 -2.83 1.97
C GLY A 44 4.98 -3.19 1.43
N LYS A 45 4.30 -2.22 0.81
CA LYS A 45 2.94 -2.37 0.26
C LYS A 45 2.98 -2.43 -1.26
N VAL A 46 2.23 -3.39 -1.81
CA VAL A 46 1.83 -3.39 -3.23
C VAL A 46 0.50 -2.67 -3.35
N VAL A 47 0.42 -1.65 -4.20
CA VAL A 47 -0.78 -0.82 -4.37
C VAL A 47 -1.36 -1.00 -5.75
N MET A 48 -2.68 -1.17 -5.82
CA MET A 48 -3.42 -1.21 -7.08
C MET A 48 -3.94 0.18 -7.41
N ILE A 49 -3.73 0.62 -8.64
CA ILE A 49 -4.25 1.88 -9.18
C ILE A 49 -5.55 1.58 -9.91
N VAL A 50 -6.62 2.29 -9.55
CA VAL A 50 -7.95 2.14 -10.14
C VAL A 50 -8.33 3.47 -10.80
N GLY A 51 -8.50 3.47 -12.12
CA GLY A 51 -8.71 4.70 -12.90
C GLY A 51 -7.40 5.47 -13.15
N ASP A 52 -7.50 6.54 -13.96
CA ASP A 52 -6.43 7.54 -14.16
C ASP A 52 -6.32 8.50 -12.97
#